data_AF-A0A514LCT9-F1
#
_entry.id   AF-A0A514LCT9-F1
#
_cell.length_a   1.000
_cell.length_b   1.000
_cell.length_c   1.000
_cell.angle_alpha   90.00
_cell.angle_beta   90.00
_cell.angle_gamma   90.00
#
_symmetry.space_group_name_H-M   'P 1'
#
loop_
_entity.id
_entity.type
_entity.pdbx_description
1 polymer ?
#
loop_
_entity_poly.entity_id
_entity_poly.type
_entity_poly.pdbx_seq_one_letter_code
_entity_poly.pdbx_strand_id
1 'polypeptide(L)'
;MTPSFASGDYDFLAEWGEFGISTPGHLSYPQFIAVDAEGNSYISDLGNKRIQKFSSSGEFILNFGESGKLSGQFHHPSGVAVDSDFVYVADQNLHKIQKFTLDGIFVDEWGKYGNNEGELKSPKDIAVDSNFVYVVDADNYRIQKFTTDGEFVLSFGSGGMNHDQFLILTGIAVDENGNVYVTDKGNRKIEKFTSDGILIESYPLRSTNYVFAPEGITVDFDGKIFVINSADNRVLHLELDDDLRLDIFEQLGPFGNSFVDPTDIALGFHGELLVVDSAAHKIKSFETPFYDETKIIHTTEIIVPEITEGYEFDDIDPVIMAPSDIKLEATDLFTPVSIGDAIAEDLHSGIKTILNNAPEAFSLGVSKVTWIAFDNAGNTSEDYQNITVFACGNIYSDYNMIIGTDDNDVLQGTSGDDLIFGLEGNDIISGMEGNDCIFGGGGDDVVYGNDGYDTISGNGGHDILKGDSGFDVIYGGAGSDVLDGGSENDNCYDSKENIFLNCNE
;
A
#
# COMPACT_ATOMS: atom_id res chain seq x y z
N MET A 1 11.03 -39.53 19.78
CA MET A 1 10.68 -38.26 20.45
C MET A 1 10.16 -37.37 19.35
N THR A 2 8.86 -37.14 19.37
CA THR A 2 8.14 -36.25 18.47
C THR A 2 8.67 -34.83 18.68
N PRO A 3 9.13 -34.10 17.65
CA PRO A 3 9.37 -32.69 17.81
C PRO A 3 8.02 -32.01 18.06
N SER A 4 8.00 -31.23 19.14
CA SER A 4 6.91 -30.38 19.57
C SER A 4 6.58 -29.39 18.46
N PHE A 5 5.41 -29.51 17.85
CA PHE A 5 4.81 -28.47 17.02
C PHE A 5 4.10 -27.50 17.98
N ALA A 6 4.66 -26.33 18.20
CA ALA A 6 3.89 -25.19 18.71
C ALA A 6 3.24 -24.52 17.49
N SER A 7 1.92 -24.39 17.48
CA SER A 7 1.20 -23.51 16.56
C SER A 7 1.06 -22.16 17.24
N GLY A 8 1.75 -21.15 16.72
CA GLY A 8 1.40 -19.75 16.91
C GLY A 8 0.71 -19.31 15.63
N ASP A 9 -0.59 -19.09 15.68
CA ASP A 9 -1.34 -18.53 14.56
C ASP A 9 -1.13 -17.01 14.62
N TYR A 10 -0.34 -16.46 13.70
CA TYR A 10 -0.42 -15.05 13.35
C TYR A 10 -1.59 -14.89 12.40
N ASP A 11 -2.62 -14.20 12.84
CA ASP A 11 -3.85 -14.07 12.07
C ASP A 11 -3.59 -13.28 10.79
N PHE A 12 -4.15 -13.77 9.68
CA PHE A 12 -4.05 -13.09 8.40
C PHE A 12 -4.91 -11.83 8.45
N LEU A 13 -4.31 -10.67 8.16
CA LEU A 13 -4.98 -9.38 8.20
C LEU A 13 -5.52 -8.99 6.82
N ALA A 14 -4.62 -8.91 5.83
CA ALA A 14 -4.94 -8.40 4.51
C ALA A 14 -3.95 -8.93 3.46
N GLU A 15 -4.36 -8.84 2.20
CA GLU A 15 -3.45 -8.96 1.07
C GLU A 15 -3.79 -7.92 0.02
N TRP A 16 -2.76 -7.44 -0.69
CA TRP A 16 -2.93 -6.51 -1.80
C TRP A 16 -1.88 -6.77 -2.88
N GLY A 17 -2.08 -6.11 -4.01
CA GLY A 17 -1.34 -6.35 -5.24
C GLY A 17 -1.98 -7.45 -6.09
N GLU A 18 -1.73 -7.33 -7.39
CA GLU A 18 -2.12 -8.32 -8.37
C GLU A 18 -1.15 -8.28 -9.56
N PHE A 19 -1.13 -9.33 -10.37
CA PHE A 19 -0.23 -9.36 -11.52
C PHE A 19 -0.54 -8.24 -12.51
N GLY A 20 0.48 -7.51 -12.93
CA GLY A 20 0.36 -6.57 -14.04
C GLY A 20 1.68 -5.88 -14.34
N ILE A 21 1.77 -5.34 -15.56
CA ILE A 21 3.03 -4.83 -16.12
C ILE A 21 3.01 -3.33 -16.47
N SER A 22 1.85 -2.69 -16.32
CA SER A 22 1.65 -1.29 -16.72
C SER A 22 0.68 -0.56 -15.80
N THR A 23 -0.33 -1.25 -15.28
CA THR A 23 -1.31 -0.67 -14.37
C THR A 23 -0.66 -0.28 -13.04
N PRO A 24 -0.90 0.95 -12.52
CA PRO A 24 -0.52 1.32 -11.16
C PRO A 24 -1.12 0.36 -10.13
N GLY A 25 -0.39 0.06 -9.06
CA GLY A 25 -0.82 -0.89 -8.02
C GLY A 25 -0.64 -2.38 -8.37
N HIS A 26 -0.47 -2.72 -9.65
CA HIS A 26 -0.17 -4.08 -10.07
C HIS A 26 1.34 -4.36 -9.99
N LEU A 27 1.70 -5.55 -9.50
CA LEU A 27 3.07 -6.00 -9.28
C LEU A 27 3.45 -7.09 -10.29
N SER A 28 4.74 -7.15 -10.65
CA SER A 28 5.32 -8.22 -11.45
C SER A 28 6.59 -8.72 -10.77
N TYR A 29 6.48 -9.87 -10.10
CA TYR A 29 7.56 -10.46 -9.29
C TYR A 29 8.18 -9.48 -8.29
N PRO A 30 7.41 -8.92 -7.34
CA PRO A 30 7.97 -8.06 -6.30
C PRO A 30 9.05 -8.80 -5.51
N GLN A 31 10.05 -8.10 -4.98
CA GLN A 31 11.21 -8.74 -4.33
C GLN A 31 11.48 -8.29 -2.90
N PHE A 32 11.42 -6.99 -2.62
CA PHE A 32 11.76 -6.40 -1.33
C PHE A 32 10.70 -5.39 -0.89
N ILE A 33 10.58 -5.20 0.42
CA ILE A 33 9.62 -4.28 1.05
C ILE A 33 10.26 -3.49 2.18
N ALA A 34 9.94 -2.21 2.28
CA ALA A 34 10.24 -1.37 3.43
C ALA A 34 9.02 -0.53 3.82
N VAL A 35 8.93 -0.11 5.08
CA VAL A 35 7.79 0.65 5.60
C VAL A 35 8.29 1.95 6.23
N ASP A 36 7.65 3.07 5.90
CA ASP A 36 7.98 4.37 6.50
C ASP A 36 7.23 4.61 7.83
N ALA A 37 7.54 5.73 8.48
CA ALA A 37 6.95 6.10 9.77
C ALA A 37 5.44 6.43 9.69
N GLU A 38 4.87 6.58 8.49
CA GLU A 38 3.43 6.78 8.27
C GLU A 38 2.72 5.44 7.96
N GLY A 39 3.47 4.35 7.86
CA GLY A 39 2.96 3.02 7.53
C GLY A 39 2.84 2.76 6.04
N ASN A 40 3.36 3.65 5.17
CA ASN A 40 3.38 3.37 3.75
C ASN A 40 4.46 2.33 3.43
N SER A 41 4.12 1.37 2.58
CA SER A 41 5.04 0.34 2.13
C SER A 41 5.63 0.66 0.75
N TYR A 42 6.94 0.48 0.61
CA TYR A 42 7.69 0.66 -0.63
C TYR A 42 8.13 -0.72 -1.11
N ILE A 43 7.72 -1.10 -2.32
CA ILE A 43 7.97 -2.42 -2.88
C ILE A 43 8.81 -2.32 -4.14
N SER A 44 9.88 -3.11 -4.19
CA SER A 44 10.68 -3.27 -5.40
C SER A 44 9.97 -4.20 -6.40
N ASP A 45 9.40 -3.63 -7.44
CA ASP A 45 8.64 -4.33 -8.47
C ASP A 45 9.58 -4.74 -9.62
N LEU A 46 10.29 -5.86 -9.44
CA LEU A 46 11.40 -6.27 -10.30
C LEU A 46 11.01 -6.44 -11.78
N GLY A 47 9.87 -7.07 -12.04
CA GLY A 47 9.38 -7.34 -13.39
C GLY A 47 9.08 -6.05 -14.16
N ASN A 48 8.65 -5.01 -13.44
CA ASN A 48 8.34 -3.70 -14.01
C ASN A 48 9.48 -2.69 -13.87
N LYS A 49 10.53 -3.04 -13.11
CA LYS A 49 11.73 -2.22 -12.87
C LYS A 49 11.39 -0.83 -12.32
N ARG A 50 10.53 -0.81 -11.31
CA ARG A 50 10.09 0.39 -10.60
C ARG A 50 9.98 0.09 -9.11
N ILE A 51 9.85 1.14 -8.30
CA ILE A 51 9.39 1.04 -6.92
C ILE A 51 7.94 1.50 -6.88
N GLN A 52 7.10 0.82 -6.09
CA GLN A 52 5.72 1.23 -5.85
C GLN A 52 5.50 1.49 -4.37
N LYS A 53 4.81 2.59 -4.07
CA LYS A 53 4.41 2.99 -2.72
C LYS A 53 2.93 2.68 -2.53
N PHE A 54 2.59 2.05 -1.41
CA PHE A 54 1.22 1.75 -1.00
C PHE A 54 0.97 2.29 0.39
N SER A 55 -0.27 2.63 0.71
CA SER A 55 -0.69 3.02 2.06
C SER A 55 -0.59 1.83 3.04
N SER A 56 -0.79 2.10 4.32
CA SER A 56 -0.89 1.07 5.36
C SER A 56 -2.08 0.12 5.15
N SER A 57 -3.12 0.54 4.42
CA SER A 57 -4.26 -0.30 4.02
C SER A 57 -4.01 -1.10 2.73
N GLY A 58 -2.86 -0.91 2.07
CA GLY A 58 -2.51 -1.59 0.82
C GLY A 58 -3.04 -0.92 -0.45
N GLU A 59 -3.52 0.33 -0.36
CA GLU A 59 -3.94 1.11 -1.51
C GLU A 59 -2.73 1.70 -2.24
N PHE A 60 -2.76 1.71 -3.57
CA PHE A 60 -1.67 2.29 -4.36
C PHE A 60 -1.60 3.81 -4.19
N ILE A 61 -0.40 4.35 -3.95
CA ILE A 61 -0.16 5.79 -3.83
C ILE A 61 0.57 6.30 -5.07
N LEU A 62 1.79 5.80 -5.32
CA LEU A 62 2.62 6.25 -6.43
C LEU A 62 3.61 5.17 -6.86
N ASN A 63 4.21 5.35 -8.03
CA ASN A 63 5.36 4.56 -8.46
C ASN A 63 6.43 5.46 -9.05
N PHE A 64 7.69 5.06 -8.92
CA PHE A 64 8.82 5.79 -9.45
C PHE A 64 9.92 4.89 -9.98
N GLY A 65 10.70 5.47 -10.90
CA GLY A 65 11.70 4.77 -11.69
C GLY A 65 11.13 4.01 -12.87
N GLU A 66 12.00 3.75 -13.83
CA GLU A 66 11.66 3.05 -15.07
C GLU A 66 12.83 2.17 -15.53
N SER A 67 12.55 1.26 -16.46
CA SER A 67 13.59 0.41 -17.05
C SER A 67 14.70 1.22 -17.72
N GLY A 68 15.92 1.16 -17.18
CA GLY A 68 17.04 1.86 -17.80
C GLY A 68 18.35 1.73 -17.02
N LYS A 69 19.26 2.67 -17.26
CA LYS A 69 20.59 2.71 -16.64
C LYS A 69 21.02 4.10 -16.17
N LEU A 70 20.25 5.12 -16.52
CA LEU A 70 20.51 6.49 -16.08
C LEU A 70 20.13 6.64 -14.60
N SER A 71 20.46 7.79 -14.04
CA SER A 71 20.03 8.16 -12.70
C SER A 71 18.51 8.21 -12.60
N GLY A 72 17.96 7.62 -11.54
CA GLY A 72 16.53 7.44 -11.35
C GLY A 72 15.92 6.26 -12.11
N GLN A 73 16.69 5.56 -12.95
CA GLN A 73 16.23 4.37 -13.68
C GLN A 73 16.77 3.08 -13.05
N PHE A 74 16.06 1.97 -13.28
CA PHE A 74 16.40 0.66 -12.74
C PHE A 74 16.59 -0.40 -13.83
N HIS A 75 17.52 -1.32 -13.58
CA HIS A 75 17.71 -2.53 -14.37
C HIS A 75 17.33 -3.80 -13.58
N HIS A 76 17.65 -3.85 -12.29
CA HIS A 76 17.23 -4.89 -11.36
C HIS A 76 17.12 -4.25 -9.97
N PRO A 77 16.03 -3.52 -9.69
CA PRO A 77 15.80 -3.00 -8.35
C PRO A 77 15.62 -4.19 -7.40
N SER A 78 16.42 -4.22 -6.34
CA SER A 78 16.40 -5.25 -5.31
C SER A 78 16.05 -4.60 -3.97
N GLY A 79 16.89 -4.73 -2.93
CA GLY A 79 16.64 -4.11 -1.62
C GLY A 79 16.14 -2.68 -1.66
N VAL A 80 15.15 -2.40 -0.83
CA VAL A 80 14.59 -1.08 -0.58
C VAL A 80 14.63 -0.81 0.93
N ALA A 81 15.00 0.40 1.32
CA ALA A 81 14.95 0.87 2.70
C ALA A 81 14.46 2.32 2.72
N VAL A 82 13.83 2.74 3.81
CA VAL A 82 13.27 4.08 3.96
C VAL A 82 13.59 4.64 5.33
N ASP A 83 14.02 5.90 5.39
CA ASP A 83 14.17 6.66 6.63
C ASP A 83 13.06 7.74 6.72
N SER A 84 13.22 8.74 7.59
CA SER A 84 12.22 9.80 7.75
C SER A 84 12.02 10.69 6.51
N ASP A 85 12.98 10.71 5.60
CA ASP A 85 13.07 11.72 4.55
C ASP A 85 13.28 11.11 3.15
N PHE A 86 13.87 9.92 3.07
CA PHE A 86 14.35 9.33 1.81
C PHE A 86 14.13 7.84 1.71
N VAL A 87 13.96 7.41 0.45
CA VAL A 87 13.95 6.00 0.03
C VAL A 87 15.29 5.68 -0.62
N TYR A 88 15.89 4.56 -0.21
CA TYR A 88 17.14 4.03 -0.76
C TYR A 88 16.86 2.72 -1.46
N VAL A 89 17.37 2.60 -2.69
CA VAL A 89 17.12 1.43 -3.55
C VAL A 89 18.44 0.90 -4.05
N ALA A 90 18.70 -0.38 -3.78
CA ALA A 90 19.80 -1.11 -4.38
C ALA A 90 19.42 -1.56 -5.79
N ASP A 91 20.30 -1.34 -6.77
CA ASP A 91 20.18 -1.98 -8.08
C ASP A 91 21.28 -3.03 -8.26
N GLN A 92 20.88 -4.30 -8.23
CA GLN A 92 21.79 -5.43 -8.25
C GLN A 92 22.67 -5.43 -9.51
N ASN A 93 22.10 -5.10 -10.67
CA ASN A 93 22.78 -5.19 -11.96
C ASN A 93 23.54 -3.91 -12.34
N LEU A 94 23.15 -2.76 -11.79
CA LEU A 94 23.88 -1.51 -11.95
C LEU A 94 24.96 -1.33 -10.88
N HIS A 95 24.94 -2.15 -9.83
CA HIS A 95 25.94 -2.15 -8.76
C HIS A 95 26.05 -0.79 -8.06
N LYS A 96 24.90 -0.16 -7.83
CA LYS A 96 24.76 1.15 -7.21
C LYS A 96 23.57 1.19 -6.26
N ILE A 97 23.59 2.15 -5.35
CA ILE A 97 22.44 2.57 -4.54
C ILE A 97 21.93 3.88 -5.12
N GLN A 98 20.61 4.04 -5.17
CA GLN A 98 19.94 5.26 -5.59
C GLN A 98 19.06 5.79 -4.45
N LYS A 99 19.10 7.09 -4.23
CA LYS A 99 18.36 7.82 -3.18
C LYS A 99 17.27 8.65 -3.82
N PHE A 100 16.08 8.59 -3.24
CA PHE A 100 14.87 9.30 -3.70
C PHE A 100 14.20 9.98 -2.53
N THR A 101 13.43 11.04 -2.79
CA THR A 101 12.46 11.57 -1.81
C THR A 101 11.33 10.56 -1.57
N LEU A 102 10.53 10.74 -0.53
CA LEU A 102 9.34 9.92 -0.27
C LEU A 102 8.30 9.99 -1.41
N ASP A 103 8.33 11.06 -2.21
CA ASP A 103 7.51 11.26 -3.41
C ASP A 103 8.11 10.62 -4.69
N GLY A 104 9.24 9.91 -4.56
CA GLY A 104 9.88 9.20 -5.67
C GLY A 104 10.76 10.06 -6.58
N ILE A 105 11.12 11.28 -6.17
CA ILE A 105 12.01 12.16 -6.94
C ILE A 105 13.46 11.73 -6.71
N PHE A 106 14.22 11.48 -7.79
CA PHE A 106 15.64 11.12 -7.70
C PHE A 106 16.47 12.25 -7.05
N VAL A 107 17.31 11.89 -6.09
CA VAL A 107 18.17 12.81 -5.33
C VAL A 107 19.64 12.57 -5.64
N ASP A 108 20.12 11.35 -5.43
CA ASP A 108 21.54 11.02 -5.58
C ASP A 108 21.77 9.52 -5.86
N GLU A 109 22.99 9.16 -6.26
CA GLU A 109 23.41 7.77 -6.43
C GLU A 109 24.90 7.57 -6.08
N TRP A 110 25.22 6.39 -5.54
CA TRP A 110 26.60 6.02 -5.26
C TRP A 110 26.85 4.53 -5.45
N GLY A 111 28.14 4.17 -5.46
CA GLY A 111 28.59 2.84 -5.82
C GLY A 111 28.83 2.68 -7.32
N LYS A 112 29.62 1.66 -7.63
CA LYS A 112 29.94 1.21 -8.99
C LYS A 112 30.48 -0.22 -8.89
N TYR A 113 30.46 -0.95 -10.00
CA TYR A 113 31.04 -2.29 -10.05
C TYR A 113 32.49 -2.31 -9.56
N GLY A 114 32.78 -3.11 -8.54
CA GLY A 114 34.14 -3.35 -8.08
C GLY A 114 34.22 -4.06 -6.74
N ASN A 115 35.45 -4.16 -6.23
CA ASN A 115 35.76 -4.88 -4.99
C ASN A 115 36.41 -3.97 -3.92
N ASN A 116 36.70 -2.70 -4.26
CA ASN A 116 37.29 -1.76 -3.32
C ASN A 116 36.23 -1.21 -2.37
N GLU A 117 36.66 -0.55 -1.30
CA GLU A 117 35.76 0.20 -0.41
C GLU A 117 34.95 1.24 -1.21
N GLY A 118 33.63 1.29 -0.98
CA GLY A 118 32.70 2.13 -1.71
C GLY A 118 32.31 1.62 -3.11
N GLU A 119 32.93 0.54 -3.60
CA GLU A 119 32.51 -0.17 -4.81
C GLU A 119 31.64 -1.38 -4.44
N LEU A 120 30.61 -1.65 -5.23
CA LEU A 120 29.62 -2.69 -4.97
C LEU A 120 29.66 -3.75 -6.07
N LYS A 121 29.24 -4.96 -5.72
CA LYS A 121 29.07 -6.06 -6.65
C LYS A 121 27.83 -6.87 -6.27
N SER A 122 26.83 -6.76 -7.13
CA SER A 122 25.51 -7.36 -6.96
C SER A 122 24.88 -7.01 -5.60
N PRO A 123 24.72 -5.72 -5.26
CA PRO A 123 24.10 -5.33 -4.00
C PRO A 123 22.70 -5.94 -3.93
N LYS A 124 22.44 -6.78 -2.91
CA LYS A 124 21.23 -7.61 -2.86
C LYS A 124 20.14 -6.95 -2.05
N ASP A 125 20.50 -6.48 -0.87
CA ASP A 125 19.59 -5.88 0.10
C ASP A 125 20.22 -4.68 0.82
N ILE A 126 19.39 -3.85 1.44
CA ILE A 126 19.76 -2.59 2.08
C ILE A 126 18.93 -2.36 3.34
N ALA A 127 19.55 -1.84 4.39
CA ALA A 127 18.87 -1.37 5.60
C ALA A 127 19.38 0.01 5.97
N VAL A 128 18.56 0.78 6.68
CA VAL A 128 18.90 2.16 7.08
C VAL A 128 18.60 2.36 8.57
N ASP A 129 19.50 3.08 9.24
CA ASP A 129 19.23 3.68 10.55
C ASP A 129 19.23 5.22 10.43
N SER A 130 18.97 5.93 11.52
CA SER A 130 18.93 7.41 11.54
C SER A 130 20.16 8.14 10.95
N ASN A 131 21.30 7.46 10.76
CA ASN A 131 22.54 8.07 10.30
C ASN A 131 23.21 7.34 9.13
N PHE A 132 22.91 6.06 8.92
CA PHE A 132 23.69 5.20 8.04
C PHE A 132 22.85 4.25 7.19
N VAL A 133 23.40 3.97 6.01
CA VAL A 133 22.90 2.97 5.08
C VAL A 133 23.83 1.77 5.09
N TYR A 134 23.28 0.57 5.29
CA TYR A 134 24.01 -0.70 5.29
C TYR A 134 23.62 -1.51 4.06
N VAL A 135 24.61 -1.94 3.28
CA VAL A 135 24.40 -2.59 1.99
C VAL A 135 24.98 -3.98 2.01
N VAL A 136 24.17 -4.97 1.61
CA VAL A 136 24.62 -6.33 1.33
C VAL A 136 25.34 -6.37 0.00
N ASP A 137 26.67 -6.31 0.04
CA ASP A 137 27.55 -6.40 -1.13
C ASP A 137 27.83 -7.88 -1.46
N ALA A 138 26.80 -8.55 -1.99
CA ALA A 138 26.67 -10.00 -1.97
C ALA A 138 27.82 -10.74 -2.66
N ASP A 139 28.23 -10.31 -3.86
CA ASP A 139 29.30 -10.98 -4.62
C ASP A 139 30.72 -10.61 -4.12
N ASN A 140 30.81 -9.68 -3.17
CA ASN A 140 32.04 -9.40 -2.40
C ASN A 140 32.01 -10.03 -1.00
N TYR A 141 30.92 -10.73 -0.63
CA TYR A 141 30.77 -11.42 0.66
C TYR A 141 31.01 -10.51 1.87
N ARG A 142 30.46 -9.29 1.83
CA ARG A 142 30.63 -8.30 2.90
C ARG A 142 29.41 -7.41 3.02
N ILE A 143 29.33 -6.71 4.14
CA ILE A 143 28.43 -5.59 4.33
C ILE A 143 29.25 -4.30 4.22
N GLN A 144 28.70 -3.29 3.55
CA GLN A 144 29.28 -1.95 3.51
C GLN A 144 28.36 -0.93 4.16
N LYS A 145 28.93 -0.06 4.97
CA LYS A 145 28.24 1.01 5.67
C LYS A 145 28.59 2.34 5.01
N PHE A 146 27.56 3.13 4.74
CA PHE A 146 27.65 4.46 4.15
C PHE A 146 26.92 5.47 5.03
N THR A 147 27.27 6.75 4.92
CA THR A 147 26.39 7.82 5.41
C THR A 147 25.10 7.84 4.57
N THR A 148 24.05 8.49 5.06
CA THR A 148 22.81 8.73 4.28
C THR A 148 23.03 9.53 2.99
N ASP A 149 24.17 10.22 2.86
CA ASP A 149 24.60 10.90 1.63
C ASP A 149 25.58 10.08 0.76
N GLY A 150 25.78 8.78 1.05
CA GLY A 150 26.53 7.87 0.18
C GLY A 150 28.05 7.85 0.36
N GLU A 151 28.60 8.54 1.36
CA GLU A 151 30.03 8.47 1.68
C GLU A 151 30.35 7.15 2.39
N PHE A 152 31.39 6.45 1.93
CA PHE A 152 31.82 5.19 2.53
C PHE A 152 32.34 5.40 3.97
N VAL A 153 31.88 4.55 4.90
CA VAL A 153 32.28 4.59 6.31
C VAL A 153 33.19 3.41 6.66
N LEU A 154 32.68 2.19 6.48
CA LEU A 154 33.41 0.96 6.80
C LEU A 154 32.85 -0.25 6.03
N SER A 155 33.61 -1.34 6.03
CA SER A 155 33.14 -2.64 5.54
C SER A 155 33.51 -3.74 6.52
N PHE A 156 32.68 -4.77 6.61
CA PHE A 156 32.92 -5.95 7.44
C PHE A 156 32.36 -7.22 6.81
N GLY A 157 32.90 -8.36 7.21
CA GLY A 157 32.63 -9.65 6.59
C GLY A 157 33.67 -10.04 5.53
N SER A 158 33.73 -11.34 5.24
CA SER A 158 34.56 -11.89 4.17
C SER A 158 34.00 -13.22 3.65
N GLY A 159 34.44 -13.67 2.48
CA GLY A 159 34.03 -14.97 1.94
C GLY A 159 34.52 -16.15 2.80
N GLY A 160 33.61 -17.03 3.23
CA GLY A 160 33.95 -18.23 3.98
C GLY A 160 32.80 -18.87 4.75
N MET A 161 33.14 -19.82 5.64
CA MET A 161 32.16 -20.58 6.44
C MET A 161 32.32 -20.40 7.95
N ASN A 162 33.32 -19.63 8.39
CA ASN A 162 33.53 -19.36 9.81
C ASN A 162 32.51 -18.33 10.32
N HIS A 163 32.49 -18.09 11.63
CA HIS A 163 31.84 -16.89 12.18
C HIS A 163 32.48 -15.65 11.53
N ASP A 164 31.70 -14.59 11.29
CA ASP A 164 32.09 -13.36 10.57
C ASP A 164 32.33 -13.50 9.07
N GLN A 165 32.08 -14.69 8.51
CA GLN A 165 32.26 -14.99 7.09
C GLN A 165 30.96 -15.40 6.41
N PHE A 166 30.86 -15.09 5.13
CA PHE A 166 29.65 -15.26 4.34
C PHE A 166 29.84 -16.13 3.11
N LEU A 167 28.77 -16.83 2.68
CA LEU A 167 28.77 -17.63 1.45
C LEU A 167 27.68 -17.21 0.46
N ILE A 168 26.44 -17.02 0.90
CA ILE A 168 25.37 -16.46 0.06
C ILE A 168 24.59 -15.50 0.95
N LEU A 169 24.91 -14.21 0.84
CA LEU A 169 24.21 -13.15 1.56
C LEU A 169 22.88 -12.84 0.86
N THR A 170 21.83 -12.67 1.64
CA THR A 170 20.47 -12.52 1.10
C THR A 170 19.73 -11.30 1.62
N GLY A 171 19.76 -11.04 2.93
CA GLY A 171 19.01 -9.96 3.57
C GLY A 171 19.75 -9.31 4.74
N ILE A 172 19.28 -8.12 5.11
CA ILE A 172 19.85 -7.32 6.19
C ILE A 172 18.76 -6.55 6.96
N ALA A 173 18.89 -6.45 8.27
CA ALA A 173 18.05 -5.59 9.11
C ALA A 173 18.91 -4.87 10.16
N VAL A 174 18.43 -3.72 10.64
CA VAL A 174 19.08 -2.95 11.71
C VAL A 174 18.07 -2.64 12.80
N ASP A 175 18.43 -2.90 14.06
CA ASP A 175 17.58 -2.57 15.21
C ASP A 175 17.80 -1.12 15.71
N GLU A 176 16.94 -0.63 16.60
CA GLU A 176 17.03 0.72 17.17
C GLU A 176 18.34 0.98 17.95
N ASN A 177 19.01 -0.09 18.39
CA ASN A 177 20.31 0.01 19.07
C ASN A 177 21.49 0.06 18.08
N GLY A 178 21.22 -0.01 16.78
CA GLY A 178 22.21 -0.02 15.70
C GLY A 178 22.90 -1.37 15.52
N ASN A 179 22.33 -2.47 16.03
CA ASN A 179 22.84 -3.79 15.71
C ASN A 179 22.39 -4.21 14.32
N VAL A 180 23.29 -4.83 13.56
CA VAL A 180 23.08 -5.25 12.18
C VAL A 180 22.90 -6.75 12.13
N TYR A 181 21.78 -7.21 11.59
CA TYR A 181 21.43 -8.62 11.42
C TYR A 181 21.55 -8.97 9.95
N VAL A 182 22.23 -10.08 9.64
CA VAL A 182 22.55 -10.47 8.27
C VAL A 182 22.19 -11.92 8.05
N THR A 183 21.41 -12.21 7.00
CA THR A 183 21.10 -13.58 6.61
C THR A 183 22.12 -14.12 5.63
N ASP A 184 22.65 -15.31 5.96
CA ASP A 184 23.58 -16.05 5.12
C ASP A 184 22.98 -17.41 4.76
N LYS A 185 22.25 -17.42 3.65
CA LYS A 185 21.63 -18.61 3.07
C LYS A 185 22.62 -19.74 2.84
N GLY A 186 23.84 -19.39 2.42
CA GLY A 186 24.87 -20.36 2.07
C GLY A 186 25.40 -21.11 3.29
N ASN A 187 25.63 -20.39 4.39
CA ASN A 187 26.06 -20.99 5.65
C ASN A 187 24.91 -21.43 6.57
N ARG A 188 23.66 -21.09 6.20
CA ARG A 188 22.43 -21.42 6.93
C ARG A 188 22.46 -20.85 8.35
N LYS A 189 22.74 -19.55 8.44
CA LYS A 189 22.86 -18.83 9.70
C LYS A 189 22.37 -17.40 9.54
N ILE A 190 22.09 -16.78 10.68
CA ILE A 190 21.95 -15.33 10.82
C ILE A 190 23.14 -14.86 11.66
N GLU A 191 23.77 -13.75 11.29
CA GLU A 191 24.83 -13.14 12.10
C GLU A 191 24.42 -11.74 12.54
N LYS A 192 24.65 -11.45 13.83
CA LYS A 192 24.38 -10.17 14.46
C LYS A 192 25.70 -9.46 14.73
N PHE A 193 25.81 -8.21 14.30
CA PHE A 193 26.97 -7.35 14.46
C PHE A 193 26.61 -6.05 15.18
N THR A 194 27.59 -5.41 15.78
CA THR A 194 27.50 -3.99 16.17
C THR A 194 27.52 -3.10 14.93
N SER A 195 27.13 -1.83 15.08
CA SER A 195 27.22 -0.81 14.03
C SER A 195 28.65 -0.53 13.53
N ASP A 196 29.67 -0.98 14.26
CA ASP A 196 31.10 -0.91 13.91
C ASP A 196 31.60 -2.19 13.20
N GLY A 197 30.71 -3.15 12.90
CA GLY A 197 31.05 -4.39 12.20
C GLY A 197 31.69 -5.47 13.08
N ILE A 198 31.63 -5.33 14.41
CA ILE A 198 32.11 -6.37 15.35
C ILE A 198 31.00 -7.39 15.54
N LEU A 199 31.28 -8.68 15.30
CA LEU A 199 30.34 -9.78 15.52
C LEU A 199 29.94 -9.86 17.00
N ILE A 200 28.63 -9.86 17.25
CA ILE A 200 28.01 -10.06 18.56
C ILE A 200 27.64 -11.53 18.73
N GLU A 201 26.87 -12.06 17.77
CA GLU A 201 26.27 -13.39 17.88
C GLU A 201 26.07 -14.03 16.51
N SER A 202 26.10 -15.36 16.47
CA SER A 202 25.80 -16.16 15.28
C SER A 202 24.72 -17.16 15.65
N TYR A 203 23.67 -17.21 14.85
CA TYR A 203 22.51 -18.10 15.00
C TYR A 203 22.54 -19.19 13.92
N PRO A 204 23.33 -20.28 14.10
CA PRO A 204 23.34 -21.38 13.15
C PRO A 204 22.12 -22.28 13.37
N LEU A 205 21.21 -22.35 12.41
CA LEU A 205 20.12 -23.34 12.44
C LEU A 205 20.53 -24.58 11.64
N ARG A 206 21.02 -25.58 12.37
CA ARG A 206 21.45 -26.87 11.80
C ARG A 206 20.72 -28.02 12.49
N SER A 207 19.72 -28.57 11.82
CA SER A 207 19.07 -29.81 12.22
C SER A 207 19.08 -30.80 11.06
N THR A 208 19.19 -32.10 11.36
CA THR A 208 19.28 -33.15 10.32
C THR A 208 17.99 -33.30 9.52
N ASN A 209 16.86 -32.82 10.04
CA ASN A 209 15.54 -32.96 9.44
C ASN A 209 14.90 -31.61 9.09
N TYR A 210 15.66 -30.51 9.18
CA TYR A 210 15.17 -29.17 8.89
C TYR A 210 16.22 -28.40 8.09
N VAL A 211 15.82 -27.94 6.91
CA VAL A 211 16.68 -27.15 6.02
C VAL A 211 16.36 -25.69 6.28
N PHE A 212 17.33 -24.96 6.82
CA PHE A 212 17.25 -23.53 6.99
C PHE A 212 17.97 -22.85 5.83
N ALA A 213 17.28 -21.96 5.13
CA ALA A 213 17.75 -21.19 3.98
C ALA A 213 17.17 -19.77 4.10
N PRO A 214 17.76 -18.93 4.96
CA PRO A 214 17.22 -17.60 5.26
C PRO A 214 17.32 -16.66 4.06
N GLU A 215 16.25 -15.90 3.81
CA GLU A 215 16.17 -14.81 2.83
C GLU A 215 15.98 -13.47 3.54
N GLY A 216 14.88 -12.75 3.28
CA GLY A 216 14.54 -11.50 3.95
C GLY A 216 14.38 -11.67 5.46
N ILE A 217 14.72 -10.60 6.18
CA ILE A 217 14.78 -10.54 7.64
C ILE A 217 14.29 -9.18 8.12
N THR A 218 13.55 -9.17 9.21
CA THR A 218 13.23 -7.95 9.95
C THR A 218 13.36 -8.21 11.46
N VAL A 219 13.52 -7.13 12.23
CA VAL A 219 13.69 -7.19 13.68
C VAL A 219 12.78 -6.19 14.36
N ASP A 220 12.16 -6.59 15.48
CA ASP A 220 11.31 -5.70 16.27
C ASP A 220 12.13 -4.84 17.26
N PHE A 221 11.42 -3.99 18.01
CA PHE A 221 12.00 -3.09 19.02
C PHE A 221 12.63 -3.84 20.21
N ASP A 222 12.22 -5.08 20.48
CA ASP A 222 12.79 -5.96 21.50
C ASP A 222 13.97 -6.80 20.97
N GLY A 223 14.27 -6.69 19.67
CA GLY A 223 15.33 -7.42 18.99
C GLY A 223 14.96 -8.85 18.60
N LYS A 224 13.67 -9.20 18.60
CA LYS A 224 13.17 -10.47 18.06
C LYS A 224 13.29 -10.47 16.55
N ILE A 225 13.59 -11.64 16.00
CA ILE A 225 13.92 -11.79 14.58
C ILE A 225 12.77 -12.50 13.86
N PHE A 226 12.28 -11.88 12.79
CA PHE A 226 11.43 -12.52 11.81
C PHE A 226 12.23 -12.76 10.53
N VAL A 227 12.19 -13.98 10.01
CA VAL A 227 13.01 -14.36 8.85
C VAL A 227 12.26 -15.30 7.93
N ILE A 228 12.41 -15.12 6.63
CA ILE A 228 11.89 -16.05 5.63
C ILE A 228 12.83 -17.24 5.51
N ASN A 229 12.30 -18.45 5.64
CA ASN A 229 12.94 -19.69 5.25
C ASN A 229 12.48 -20.11 3.86
N SER A 230 13.31 -19.83 2.84
CA SER A 230 12.97 -20.15 1.45
C SER A 230 13.08 -21.64 1.12
N ALA A 231 13.51 -22.49 2.06
CA ALA A 231 13.61 -23.93 1.83
C ALA A 231 12.24 -24.61 1.84
N ASP A 232 11.31 -24.06 2.61
CA ASP A 232 9.93 -24.52 2.74
C ASP A 232 8.90 -23.39 2.62
N ASN A 233 9.32 -22.20 2.18
CA ASN A 233 8.48 -21.01 1.95
C ASN A 233 7.72 -20.55 3.21
N ARG A 234 8.43 -20.47 4.33
CA ARG A 234 7.85 -20.11 5.63
C ARG A 234 8.44 -18.84 6.20
N VAL A 235 7.69 -18.20 7.09
CA VAL A 235 8.21 -17.19 7.99
C VAL A 235 8.48 -17.84 9.35
N LEU A 236 9.63 -17.52 9.93
CA LEU A 236 10.03 -17.96 11.26
C LEU A 236 10.11 -16.75 12.18
N HIS A 237 9.53 -16.88 13.36
CA HIS A 237 9.78 -15.99 14.48
C HIS A 237 10.78 -16.67 15.41
N LEU A 238 11.94 -16.04 15.63
CA LEU A 238 13.03 -16.59 16.43
C LEU A 238 13.07 -15.88 17.80
N GLU A 239 12.62 -16.58 18.83
CA GLU A 239 12.82 -16.18 20.23
C GLU A 239 13.99 -16.97 20.84
N LEU A 240 14.98 -16.26 21.39
CA LEU A 240 16.13 -16.86 22.04
C LEU A 240 15.85 -17.20 23.49
N ASP A 241 15.24 -18.37 23.70
CA ASP A 241 15.37 -19.14 24.93
C ASP A 241 16.56 -20.13 24.79
N ASP A 242 17.01 -20.72 25.92
CA ASP A 242 18.11 -21.72 26.00
C ASP A 242 17.99 -22.91 25.02
N ASP A 243 16.84 -23.09 24.36
CA ASP A 243 16.50 -24.20 23.45
C ASP A 243 16.16 -23.77 21.99
N LEU A 244 16.32 -22.49 21.60
CA LEU A 244 15.99 -21.99 20.23
C LEU A 244 14.58 -22.43 19.77
N ARG A 245 13.53 -22.00 20.49
CA ARG A 245 12.15 -22.33 20.11
C ARG A 245 11.78 -21.58 18.84
N LEU A 246 11.36 -22.33 17.82
CA LEU A 246 10.85 -21.84 16.55
C LEU A 246 9.32 -21.82 16.61
N ASP A 247 8.70 -20.65 16.49
CA ASP A 247 7.30 -20.57 16.10
C ASP A 247 7.23 -20.55 14.57
N ILE A 248 6.55 -21.56 14.02
CA ILE A 248 6.50 -21.87 12.60
C ILE A 248 5.16 -21.41 12.04
N PHE A 249 5.20 -20.57 11.00
CA PHE A 249 4.02 -20.19 10.22
C PHE A 249 3.67 -21.30 9.20
N GLU A 250 2.54 -21.99 9.37
CA GLU A 250 1.76 -22.67 8.29
C GLU A 250 0.43 -23.26 8.81
N GLN A 251 -0.68 -23.00 8.11
CA GLN A 251 -1.93 -23.74 8.29
C GLN A 251 -2.05 -24.84 7.19
N LEU A 252 -2.22 -26.10 7.58
CA LEU A 252 -2.40 -27.25 6.67
C LEU A 252 -3.88 -27.45 6.27
N GLY A 253 -4.19 -27.31 4.99
CA GLY A 253 -5.48 -27.68 4.38
C GLY A 253 -5.55 -27.18 2.92
N PRO A 254 -6.43 -27.70 2.05
CA PRO A 254 -6.39 -27.42 0.61
C PRO A 254 -6.98 -26.03 0.27
N PHE A 255 -6.45 -24.92 0.81
CA PHE A 255 -6.97 -23.55 0.63
C PHE A 255 -5.87 -22.46 0.61
N GLY A 256 -6.19 -21.29 0.04
CA GLY A 256 -5.28 -20.33 -0.63
C GLY A 256 -4.35 -19.42 0.17
N ASN A 257 -3.97 -19.74 1.42
CA ASN A 257 -3.17 -18.84 2.28
C ASN A 257 -1.69 -19.26 2.47
N SER A 258 -1.16 -20.18 1.65
CA SER A 258 0.28 -20.50 1.62
C SER A 258 1.10 -19.46 0.83
N PHE A 259 2.38 -19.28 1.17
CA PHE A 259 3.29 -18.51 0.32
C PHE A 259 3.76 -19.33 -0.89
N VAL A 260 3.77 -18.73 -2.06
CA VAL A 260 4.27 -19.37 -3.29
C VAL A 260 5.77 -19.20 -3.40
N ASP A 261 6.26 -17.98 -3.19
CA ASP A 261 7.68 -17.63 -3.21
C ASP A 261 7.92 -16.37 -2.34
N PRO A 262 7.96 -16.53 -1.01
CA PRO A 262 8.21 -15.40 -0.11
C PRO A 262 9.66 -14.95 -0.27
N THR A 263 9.88 -13.66 -0.49
CA THR A 263 11.21 -13.11 -0.82
C THR A 263 11.74 -12.16 0.24
N ASP A 264 10.87 -11.30 0.78
CA ASP A 264 11.25 -10.33 1.80
C ASP A 264 10.12 -10.01 2.79
N ILE A 265 10.49 -9.40 3.91
CA ILE A 265 9.62 -9.17 5.06
C ILE A 265 9.93 -7.85 5.78
N ALA A 266 8.90 -7.14 6.21
CA ALA A 266 9.03 -5.92 7.01
C ALA A 266 7.99 -5.88 8.13
N LEU A 267 8.26 -5.09 9.17
CA LEU A 267 7.26 -4.73 10.17
C LEU A 267 6.50 -3.49 9.69
N GLY A 268 5.18 -3.58 9.72
CA GLY A 268 4.27 -2.46 9.50
C GLY A 268 4.20 -1.53 10.71
N PHE A 269 3.56 -0.38 10.52
CA PHE A 269 3.48 0.68 11.52
C PHE A 269 2.70 0.28 12.80
N HIS A 270 1.76 -0.65 12.66
CA HIS A 270 0.94 -1.19 13.74
C HIS A 270 1.60 -2.39 14.41
N GLY A 271 2.78 -2.82 13.94
CA GLY A 271 3.44 -4.04 14.38
C GLY A 271 3.01 -5.29 13.62
N GLU A 272 2.18 -5.17 12.59
CA GLU A 272 1.87 -6.24 11.64
C GLU A 272 3.11 -6.67 10.84
N LEU A 273 3.11 -7.90 10.34
CA LEU A 273 4.19 -8.44 9.53
C LEU A 273 3.78 -8.45 8.06
N LEU A 274 4.51 -7.70 7.24
CA LEU A 274 4.27 -7.61 5.80
C LEU A 274 5.24 -8.55 5.06
N VAL A 275 4.71 -9.44 4.24
CA VAL A 275 5.49 -10.46 3.52
C VAL A 275 5.28 -10.33 2.01
N VAL A 276 6.38 -10.22 1.27
CA VAL A 276 6.39 -10.19 -0.21
C VAL A 276 6.31 -11.61 -0.75
N ASP A 277 5.18 -11.99 -1.37
CA ASP A 277 5.00 -13.25 -2.09
C ASP A 277 5.20 -13.03 -3.59
N SER A 278 6.47 -13.12 -4.03
CA SER A 278 6.95 -12.72 -5.35
C SER A 278 6.18 -13.40 -6.49
N ALA A 279 6.07 -14.72 -6.43
CA ALA A 279 5.41 -15.51 -7.47
C ALA A 279 3.89 -15.38 -7.43
N ALA A 280 3.31 -14.97 -6.30
CA ALA A 280 1.90 -14.63 -6.21
C ALA A 280 1.59 -13.19 -6.67
N HIS A 281 2.62 -12.35 -6.81
CA HIS A 281 2.50 -10.92 -7.14
C HIS A 281 1.72 -10.14 -6.09
N LYS A 282 1.89 -10.52 -4.82
CA LYS A 282 1.12 -10.00 -3.68
C LYS A 282 1.99 -9.67 -2.50
N ILE A 283 1.50 -8.74 -1.69
CA ILE A 283 1.95 -8.53 -0.32
C ILE A 283 0.86 -9.10 0.61
N LYS A 284 1.27 -9.81 1.66
CA LYS A 284 0.37 -10.36 2.66
C LYS A 284 0.74 -9.83 4.04
N SER A 285 -0.24 -9.41 4.80
CA SER A 285 -0.11 -8.86 6.14
C SER A 285 -0.63 -9.83 7.19
N PHE A 286 0.05 -9.93 8.32
CA PHE A 286 -0.27 -10.82 9.43
C PHE A 286 -0.12 -10.10 10.76
N GLU A 287 -0.93 -10.46 11.75
CA GLU A 287 -0.74 -10.00 13.12
C GLU A 287 0.60 -10.49 13.68
N THR A 288 1.12 -9.80 14.68
CA THR A 288 2.25 -10.25 15.50
C THR A 288 1.85 -10.17 16.97
N PRO A 289 2.63 -10.70 17.95
CA PRO A 289 2.26 -10.62 19.36
C PRO A 289 2.26 -9.19 19.90
N PHE A 290 2.78 -8.25 19.12
CA PHE A 290 2.86 -6.82 19.42
C PHE A 290 2.10 -5.97 18.40
N TYR A 291 1.29 -6.61 17.55
CA TYR A 291 0.35 -5.90 16.69
C TYR A 291 -0.68 -5.17 17.57
N ASP A 292 -0.82 -3.87 17.32
CA ASP A 292 -1.70 -2.98 18.07
C ASP A 292 -2.78 -2.43 17.15
N GLU A 293 -3.94 -3.08 17.15
CA GLU A 293 -5.14 -2.63 16.44
C GLU A 293 -5.51 -1.18 16.79
N THR A 294 -5.15 -0.68 17.99
CA THR A 294 -5.50 0.68 18.42
C THR A 294 -4.70 1.78 17.72
N LYS A 295 -3.63 1.45 17.01
CA LYS A 295 -2.90 2.42 16.15
C LYS A 295 -3.53 2.58 14.75
N ILE A 296 -4.36 1.63 14.31
CA ILE A 296 -5.18 1.75 13.07
C ILE A 296 -6.19 2.90 13.21
N ILE A 297 -6.46 3.30 14.46
CA ILE A 297 -7.49 4.24 14.89
C ILE A 297 -7.00 5.71 14.88
N HIS A 298 -5.77 6.00 14.43
CA HIS A 298 -5.37 7.37 14.08
C HIS A 298 -5.35 7.53 12.54
N THR A 299 -6.50 7.50 11.87
CA THR A 299 -7.39 8.67 11.75
C THR A 299 -8.87 8.36 11.96
N THR A 300 -9.28 7.95 13.16
CA THR A 300 -10.53 8.37 13.83
C THR A 300 -10.57 7.74 15.21
N GLU A 301 -10.33 8.53 16.28
CA GLU A 301 -10.39 8.05 17.67
C GLU A 301 -11.71 7.31 17.96
N ILE A 302 -11.65 5.98 18.04
CA ILE A 302 -12.67 5.15 18.67
C ILE A 302 -12.31 5.02 20.14
N ILE A 303 -13.04 5.73 20.98
CA ILE A 303 -12.97 5.58 22.44
C ILE A 303 -13.61 4.23 22.78
N VAL A 304 -12.81 3.21 23.12
CA VAL A 304 -13.31 1.97 23.73
C VAL A 304 -13.91 2.32 25.09
N PRO A 305 -15.22 2.16 25.29
CA PRO A 305 -15.83 2.69 26.51
C PRO A 305 -15.61 1.74 27.72
N GLU A 306 -15.15 2.24 28.88
CA GLU A 306 -14.95 1.46 30.13
C GLU A 306 -16.26 0.82 30.67
N ILE A 307 -16.28 -0.49 30.93
CA ILE A 307 -17.45 -1.22 31.48
C ILE A 307 -17.98 -0.49 32.73
N THR A 308 -19.28 -0.21 32.74
CA THR A 308 -19.91 0.52 33.86
C THR A 308 -20.20 -0.46 35.00
N GLU A 309 -19.69 -0.21 36.22
CA GLU A 309 -19.96 -1.06 37.39
C GLU A 309 -21.48 -1.27 37.59
N GLY A 310 -21.96 -2.51 37.45
CA GLY A 310 -23.37 -2.87 37.63
C GLY A 310 -23.95 -3.84 36.60
N TYR A 311 -23.25 -4.08 35.48
CA TYR A 311 -23.73 -4.92 34.36
C TYR A 311 -22.93 -6.22 34.15
N GLU A 312 -22.08 -6.63 35.09
CA GLU A 312 -21.12 -7.76 34.98
C GLU A 312 -21.71 -9.17 34.74
N PHE A 313 -23.03 -9.30 34.58
CA PHE A 313 -23.71 -10.58 34.34
C PHE A 313 -24.48 -10.63 33.03
N ASP A 314 -24.40 -9.58 32.22
CA ASP A 314 -25.06 -9.51 30.93
C ASP A 314 -24.13 -10.05 29.82
N ASP A 315 -24.49 -11.21 29.27
CA ASP A 315 -23.80 -11.92 28.18
C ASP A 315 -24.63 -11.93 26.88
N ILE A 316 -25.64 -11.05 26.79
CA ILE A 316 -26.55 -10.98 25.66
C ILE A 316 -26.11 -9.84 24.74
N ASP A 317 -25.78 -10.19 23.50
CA ASP A 317 -25.41 -9.19 22.50
C ASP A 317 -26.54 -8.18 22.24
N PRO A 318 -26.22 -6.89 22.05
CA PRO A 318 -27.19 -5.90 21.62
C PRO A 318 -27.79 -6.29 20.27
N VAL A 319 -28.96 -5.74 19.93
CA VAL A 319 -29.52 -5.83 18.57
C VAL A 319 -29.30 -4.50 17.87
N ILE A 320 -28.61 -4.52 16.72
CA ILE A 320 -28.41 -3.35 15.87
C ILE A 320 -29.16 -3.50 14.54
N MET A 321 -29.61 -2.37 14.00
CA MET A 321 -30.18 -2.21 12.69
C MET A 321 -29.48 -1.05 11.98
N ALA A 322 -28.73 -1.39 10.93
CA ALA A 322 -28.08 -0.41 10.08
C ALA A 322 -29.13 0.41 9.29
N PRO A 323 -28.80 1.63 8.85
CA PRO A 323 -29.65 2.37 7.94
C PRO A 323 -29.76 1.62 6.60
N SER A 324 -30.80 1.95 5.82
CA SER A 324 -31.01 1.30 4.52
C SER A 324 -29.89 1.61 3.54
N ASP A 325 -29.60 0.65 2.66
CA ASP A 325 -28.66 0.81 1.54
C ASP A 325 -28.95 2.09 0.74
N ILE A 326 -27.88 2.77 0.33
CA ILE A 326 -27.94 4.01 -0.45
C ILE A 326 -27.43 3.74 -1.86
N LYS A 327 -28.12 4.31 -2.85
CA LYS A 327 -27.65 4.35 -4.23
C LYS A 327 -27.71 5.80 -4.71
N LEU A 328 -26.61 6.31 -5.24
CA LEU A 328 -26.52 7.67 -5.75
C LEU A 328 -25.55 7.78 -6.93
N GLU A 329 -25.73 8.85 -7.70
CA GLU A 329 -24.81 9.23 -8.78
C GLU A 329 -23.52 9.80 -8.19
N ALA A 330 -22.41 9.55 -8.87
CA ALA A 330 -21.15 10.17 -8.58
C ALA A 330 -21.24 11.68 -8.81
N THR A 331 -20.66 12.45 -7.91
CA THR A 331 -20.48 13.90 -8.09
C THR A 331 -19.08 14.25 -8.55
N ASP A 332 -18.14 13.33 -8.33
CA ASP A 332 -16.72 13.41 -8.64
C ASP A 332 -16.10 12.01 -8.45
N LEU A 333 -14.77 11.88 -8.58
CA LEU A 333 -14.02 10.65 -8.34
C LEU A 333 -14.33 10.04 -6.96
N PHE A 334 -14.51 10.89 -5.95
CA PHE A 334 -15.00 10.54 -4.62
C PHE A 334 -16.27 11.32 -4.29
N THR A 335 -17.33 10.60 -3.92
CA THR A 335 -18.66 11.18 -3.66
C THR A 335 -18.96 11.19 -2.16
N PRO A 336 -19.11 12.35 -1.51
CA PRO A 336 -19.53 12.44 -0.12
C PRO A 336 -20.94 11.89 0.07
N VAL A 337 -21.14 11.00 1.06
CA VAL A 337 -22.45 10.39 1.33
C VAL A 337 -22.84 10.55 2.80
N SER A 338 -24.02 11.12 3.03
CA SER A 338 -24.65 11.08 4.36
C SER A 338 -25.29 9.72 4.58
N ILE A 339 -24.57 8.81 5.23
CA ILE A 339 -24.98 7.41 5.43
C ILE A 339 -26.12 7.19 6.44
N GLY A 340 -26.47 8.22 7.22
CA GLY A 340 -27.49 8.15 8.27
C GLY A 340 -26.94 7.60 9.58
N ASP A 341 -27.82 7.24 10.51
CA ASP A 341 -27.46 6.72 11.84
C ASP A 341 -28.11 5.35 12.05
N ALA A 342 -27.34 4.35 12.50
CA ALA A 342 -27.89 3.07 12.92
C ALA A 342 -28.65 3.18 14.24
N ILE A 343 -29.58 2.24 14.46
CA ILE A 343 -30.33 2.13 15.71
C ILE A 343 -29.92 0.83 16.39
N ALA A 344 -29.60 0.88 17.68
CA ALA A 344 -29.36 -0.32 18.47
C ALA A 344 -30.18 -0.30 19.76
N GLU A 345 -30.55 -1.49 20.22
CA GLU A 345 -31.22 -1.70 21.49
C GLU A 345 -30.57 -2.89 22.22
N ASP A 346 -30.34 -2.72 23.52
CA ASP A 346 -30.13 -3.82 24.43
C ASP A 346 -31.06 -3.65 25.65
N LEU A 347 -31.64 -4.76 26.11
CA LEU A 347 -32.65 -4.77 27.16
C LEU A 347 -32.09 -5.05 28.56
N HIS A 348 -30.81 -5.42 28.68
CA HIS A 348 -30.19 -5.85 29.93
C HIS A 348 -29.22 -4.81 30.49
N SER A 349 -28.30 -4.31 29.67
CA SER A 349 -27.33 -3.27 29.98
C SER A 349 -27.53 -1.98 29.17
N GLY A 350 -28.27 -2.05 28.06
CA GLY A 350 -28.53 -0.90 27.19
C GLY A 350 -27.31 -0.50 26.34
N ILE A 351 -27.54 0.30 25.32
CA ILE A 351 -26.47 0.69 24.37
C ILE A 351 -25.58 1.77 24.96
N LYS A 352 -24.29 1.62 24.70
CA LYS A 352 -23.24 2.52 25.13
C LYS A 352 -22.73 3.39 23.99
N THR A 353 -22.40 2.76 22.87
CA THR A 353 -21.98 3.48 21.66
C THR A 353 -22.32 2.68 20.41
N ILE A 354 -22.42 3.38 19.29
CA ILE A 354 -22.55 2.80 17.95
C ILE A 354 -21.48 3.44 17.09
N LEU A 355 -20.75 2.63 16.33
CA LEU A 355 -19.67 3.06 15.46
C LEU A 355 -19.92 2.59 14.03
N ASN A 356 -19.24 3.23 13.07
CA ASN A 356 -19.17 2.74 11.70
C ASN A 356 -17.80 3.04 11.08
N ASN A 357 -17.47 2.34 9.99
CA ASN A 357 -16.21 2.47 9.26
C ASN A 357 -16.36 3.27 7.95
N ALA A 358 -17.36 4.13 7.82
CA ALA A 358 -17.57 4.84 6.56
C ALA A 358 -16.47 5.89 6.31
N PRO A 359 -15.95 5.96 5.08
CA PRO A 359 -15.03 7.03 4.69
C PRO A 359 -15.77 8.38 4.58
N GLU A 360 -15.00 9.47 4.54
CA GLU A 360 -15.55 10.83 4.33
C GLU A 360 -16.24 10.96 2.95
N ALA A 361 -15.73 10.25 1.94
CA ALA A 361 -16.30 10.15 0.62
C ALA A 361 -16.09 8.74 0.04
N PHE A 362 -17.01 8.32 -0.83
CA PHE A 362 -17.05 6.98 -1.40
C PHE A 362 -16.60 6.99 -2.85
N SER A 363 -15.75 6.04 -3.24
CA SER A 363 -15.42 5.80 -4.64
C SER A 363 -16.60 5.17 -5.40
N LEU A 364 -16.50 5.15 -6.72
CA LEU A 364 -17.41 4.39 -7.58
C LEU A 364 -17.49 2.91 -7.17
N GLY A 365 -18.68 2.33 -7.34
CA GLY A 365 -18.96 0.94 -7.02
C GLY A 365 -19.71 0.75 -5.71
N VAL A 366 -19.63 -0.45 -5.16
CA VAL A 366 -20.35 -0.82 -3.93
C VAL A 366 -19.36 -0.85 -2.76
N SER A 367 -19.56 0.05 -1.80
CA SER A 367 -18.85 0.08 -0.53
C SER A 367 -19.74 -0.45 0.58
N LYS A 368 -19.19 -1.29 1.46
CA LYS A 368 -19.91 -1.88 2.59
C LYS A 368 -19.51 -1.15 3.87
N VAL A 369 -20.48 -0.44 4.47
CA VAL A 369 -20.34 0.17 5.79
C VAL A 369 -20.79 -0.84 6.85
N THR A 370 -19.91 -1.13 7.80
CA THR A 370 -20.18 -1.95 8.97
C THR A 370 -20.54 -1.05 10.14
N TRP A 371 -21.71 -1.28 10.71
CA TRP A 371 -22.19 -0.63 11.92
C TRP A 371 -22.01 -1.58 13.09
N ILE A 372 -21.37 -1.12 14.17
CA ILE A 372 -21.11 -1.94 15.37
C ILE A 372 -21.74 -1.26 16.58
N ALA A 373 -22.60 -1.97 17.30
CA ALA A 373 -23.14 -1.52 18.59
C ALA A 373 -22.37 -2.17 19.73
N PHE A 374 -22.07 -1.38 20.76
CA PHE A 374 -21.52 -1.82 22.03
C PHE A 374 -22.54 -1.54 23.12
N ASP A 375 -22.81 -2.51 23.97
CA ASP A 375 -23.64 -2.31 25.17
C ASP A 375 -22.79 -1.86 26.39
N ASN A 376 -23.43 -1.70 27.55
CA ASN A 376 -22.74 -1.28 28.77
C ASN A 376 -21.97 -2.41 29.48
N ALA A 377 -22.19 -3.66 29.09
CA ALA A 377 -21.52 -4.85 29.59
C ALA A 377 -20.29 -5.25 28.76
N GLY A 378 -20.15 -4.72 27.55
CA GLY A 378 -19.07 -5.00 26.61
C GLY A 378 -19.43 -6.00 25.51
N ASN A 379 -20.70 -6.41 25.39
CA ASN A 379 -21.13 -7.24 24.27
C ASN A 379 -21.31 -6.40 23.01
N THR A 380 -21.21 -7.05 21.86
CA THR A 380 -21.17 -6.37 20.55
C THR A 380 -22.04 -7.06 19.53
N SER A 381 -22.65 -6.29 18.63
CA SER A 381 -23.27 -6.82 17.43
C SER A 381 -23.02 -5.91 16.24
N GLU A 382 -23.09 -6.49 15.04
CA GLU A 382 -22.87 -5.79 13.80
C GLU A 382 -24.05 -5.94 12.83
N ASP A 383 -24.26 -4.90 12.03
CA ASP A 383 -25.14 -4.93 10.84
C ASP A 383 -24.51 -4.06 9.74
N TYR A 384 -25.00 -4.20 8.51
CA TYR A 384 -24.31 -3.64 7.34
C TYR A 384 -25.23 -2.78 6.48
N GLN A 385 -24.62 -1.77 5.86
CA GLN A 385 -25.25 -0.91 4.87
C GLN A 385 -24.37 -0.86 3.62
N ASN A 386 -24.95 -1.10 2.45
CA ASN A 386 -24.26 -0.91 1.19
C ASN A 386 -24.49 0.50 0.65
N ILE A 387 -23.39 1.16 0.27
CA ILE A 387 -23.39 2.44 -0.44
C ILE A 387 -22.95 2.14 -1.87
N THR A 388 -23.85 2.34 -2.83
CA THR A 388 -23.56 2.16 -4.26
C THR A 388 -23.45 3.52 -4.94
N VAL A 389 -22.25 3.86 -5.39
CA VAL A 389 -22.00 5.05 -6.22
C VAL A 389 -21.89 4.59 -7.68
N PHE A 390 -22.72 5.13 -8.55
CA PHE A 390 -22.74 4.82 -9.98
C PHE A 390 -22.51 6.08 -10.82
N ALA A 391 -22.14 5.93 -12.08
CA ALA A 391 -21.72 7.04 -12.94
C ALA A 391 -22.75 7.27 -14.06
N CYS A 392 -23.40 8.43 -14.03
CA CYS A 392 -24.36 8.88 -15.04
C CYS A 392 -25.42 7.82 -15.40
N GLY A 393 -26.00 7.18 -14.37
CA GLY A 393 -27.08 6.20 -14.55
C GLY A 393 -26.62 4.77 -14.85
N ASN A 394 -25.33 4.53 -15.09
CA ASN A 394 -24.78 3.21 -15.39
C ASN A 394 -23.73 2.76 -14.36
N ILE A 395 -23.44 1.46 -14.33
CA ILE A 395 -22.34 0.93 -13.52
C ILE A 395 -21.01 1.29 -14.17
N TYR A 396 -20.02 1.69 -13.37
CA TYR A 396 -18.73 2.21 -13.87
C TYR A 396 -17.97 1.24 -14.81
N SER A 397 -18.23 -0.07 -14.72
CA SER A 397 -17.62 -1.10 -15.58
C SER A 397 -18.04 -1.02 -17.05
N ASP A 398 -19.08 -0.26 -17.35
CA ASP A 398 -19.60 -0.10 -18.72
C ASP A 398 -18.83 0.99 -19.50
N TYR A 399 -18.01 1.80 -18.82
CA TYR A 399 -17.23 2.88 -19.42
C TYR A 399 -15.74 2.53 -19.53
N ASN A 400 -15.01 3.20 -20.44
CA ASN A 400 -13.56 3.30 -20.29
C ASN A 400 -13.22 4.48 -19.38
N MET A 401 -12.45 4.23 -18.32
CA MET A 401 -12.13 5.26 -17.34
C MET A 401 -10.86 6.03 -17.73
N ILE A 402 -10.95 7.37 -17.70
CA ILE A 402 -9.85 8.29 -17.92
C ILE A 402 -9.81 9.27 -16.74
N ILE A 403 -8.62 9.45 -16.17
CA ILE A 403 -8.42 10.32 -15.01
C ILE A 403 -7.24 11.24 -15.34
N GLY A 404 -7.44 12.54 -15.19
CA GLY A 404 -6.40 13.56 -15.24
C GLY A 404 -5.54 13.57 -13.98
N THR A 405 -4.93 14.72 -13.74
CA THR A 405 -4.08 15.05 -12.59
C THR A 405 -4.61 16.33 -11.96
N ASP A 406 -4.03 16.77 -10.84
CA ASP A 406 -4.39 18.06 -10.23
C ASP A 406 -3.78 19.29 -10.96
N ASP A 407 -3.19 19.07 -12.14
CA ASP A 407 -2.59 20.09 -13.02
C ASP A 407 -3.42 20.22 -14.31
N ASN A 408 -3.30 21.36 -15.01
CA ASN A 408 -4.02 21.58 -16.28
C ASN A 408 -3.71 20.51 -17.34
N ASP A 409 -4.74 19.76 -17.72
CA ASP A 409 -4.65 18.62 -18.61
C ASP A 409 -5.32 18.83 -19.97
N VAL A 410 -4.95 17.94 -20.91
CA VAL A 410 -5.66 17.77 -22.18
C VAL A 410 -6.08 16.31 -22.28
N LEU A 411 -7.34 16.05 -21.98
CA LEU A 411 -7.92 14.72 -21.92
C LEU A 411 -8.76 14.44 -23.16
N GLN A 412 -8.65 13.22 -23.66
CA GLN A 412 -9.36 12.77 -24.85
C GLN A 412 -9.90 11.36 -24.62
N GLY A 413 -11.21 11.21 -24.76
CA GLY A 413 -11.93 9.96 -24.80
C GLY A 413 -11.63 9.13 -26.04
N THR A 414 -12.40 8.07 -26.19
CA THR A 414 -12.26 7.01 -27.17
C THR A 414 -13.32 7.15 -28.25
N SER A 415 -13.97 6.06 -28.65
CA SER A 415 -15.08 6.09 -29.60
C SER A 415 -16.27 5.29 -29.07
N GLY A 416 -16.28 5.03 -27.76
CA GLY A 416 -17.37 4.41 -27.04
C GLY A 416 -17.47 5.07 -25.69
N ASP A 417 -18.52 4.73 -24.95
CA ASP A 417 -18.88 5.39 -23.70
C ASP A 417 -17.70 5.46 -22.70
N ASP A 418 -17.31 6.66 -22.33
CA ASP A 418 -16.18 6.94 -21.45
C ASP A 418 -16.61 7.60 -20.14
N LEU A 419 -15.81 7.40 -19.11
CA LEU A 419 -15.94 8.04 -17.81
C LEU A 419 -14.68 8.85 -17.54
N ILE A 420 -14.79 10.17 -17.61
CA ILE A 420 -13.65 11.08 -17.60
C ILE A 420 -13.71 11.99 -16.37
N PHE A 421 -12.60 12.08 -15.63
CA PHE A 421 -12.40 13.01 -14.53
C PHE A 421 -11.20 13.92 -14.83
N GLY A 422 -11.39 15.24 -14.88
CA GLY A 422 -10.31 16.22 -15.01
C GLY A 422 -9.50 16.38 -13.72
N LEU A 423 -10.21 16.48 -12.58
CA LEU A 423 -9.69 16.77 -11.23
C LEU A 423 -9.42 18.27 -11.04
N GLU A 424 -8.39 18.68 -10.30
CA GLU A 424 -8.05 20.10 -10.17
C GLU A 424 -7.25 20.59 -11.39
N GLY A 425 -7.28 21.89 -11.67
CA GLY A 425 -6.61 22.47 -12.83
C GLY A 425 -7.60 23.03 -13.85
N ASN A 426 -7.08 23.73 -14.86
CA ASN A 426 -7.89 24.25 -15.96
C ASN A 426 -7.73 23.33 -17.16
N ASP A 427 -8.68 22.45 -17.37
CA ASP A 427 -8.57 21.32 -18.27
C ASP A 427 -9.19 21.56 -19.64
N ILE A 428 -8.74 20.79 -20.62
CA ILE A 428 -9.39 20.65 -21.91
C ILE A 428 -9.78 19.19 -22.10
N ILE A 429 -11.09 18.91 -22.05
CA ILE A 429 -11.62 17.55 -22.08
C ILE A 429 -12.48 17.34 -23.32
N SER A 430 -12.29 16.22 -24.01
CA SER A 430 -13.09 15.84 -25.19
C SER A 430 -13.57 14.39 -25.07
N GLY A 431 -14.89 14.16 -24.98
CA GLY A 431 -15.53 12.85 -24.91
C GLY A 431 -15.37 12.02 -26.19
N MET A 432 -15.57 12.65 -27.35
CA MET A 432 -15.45 12.09 -28.71
C MET A 432 -16.74 11.40 -29.19
N GLU A 433 -16.73 10.12 -29.55
CA GLU A 433 -17.96 9.41 -29.91
C GLU A 433 -18.34 8.52 -28.73
N GLY A 434 -19.60 8.47 -28.34
CA GLY A 434 -20.02 7.64 -27.20
C GLY A 434 -21.00 8.39 -26.31
N ASN A 435 -21.67 7.69 -25.40
CA ASN A 435 -22.46 8.36 -24.37
C ASN A 435 -21.58 8.55 -23.14
N ASP A 436 -20.95 9.71 -23.04
CA ASP A 436 -19.86 9.94 -22.08
C ASP A 436 -20.38 10.52 -20.77
N CYS A 437 -19.65 10.22 -19.70
CA CYS A 437 -19.86 10.76 -18.36
C CYS A 437 -18.61 11.54 -17.97
N ILE A 438 -18.69 12.87 -17.95
CA ILE A 438 -17.53 13.76 -17.85
C ILE A 438 -17.67 14.67 -16.63
N PHE A 439 -16.64 14.69 -15.79
CA PHE A 439 -16.47 15.60 -14.67
C PHE A 439 -15.23 16.46 -14.94
N GLY A 440 -15.41 17.78 -15.07
CA GLY A 440 -14.34 18.76 -15.22
C GLY A 440 -13.48 18.77 -13.96
N GLY A 441 -14.08 19.14 -12.84
CA GLY A 441 -13.46 19.06 -11.53
C GLY A 441 -13.30 20.45 -10.94
N GLY A 442 -12.12 20.83 -10.47
CA GLY A 442 -11.86 22.14 -9.90
C GLY A 442 -10.98 22.99 -10.79
N GLY A 443 -11.42 24.16 -11.22
CA GLY A 443 -10.67 25.08 -12.08
C GLY A 443 -11.50 25.54 -13.26
N ASP A 444 -10.97 26.41 -14.11
CA ASP A 444 -11.73 26.94 -15.24
C ASP A 444 -11.57 26.02 -16.46
N ASP A 445 -12.53 25.12 -16.68
CA ASP A 445 -12.42 24.02 -17.64
C ASP A 445 -13.04 24.32 -19.01
N VAL A 446 -12.60 23.57 -20.03
CA VAL A 446 -13.22 23.52 -21.35
C VAL A 446 -13.55 22.07 -21.71
N VAL A 447 -14.83 21.73 -21.67
CA VAL A 447 -15.32 20.36 -21.88
C VAL A 447 -16.17 20.28 -23.15
N TYR A 448 -15.89 19.27 -23.96
CA TYR A 448 -16.65 18.91 -25.17
C TYR A 448 -17.17 17.47 -25.02
N GLY A 449 -18.48 17.27 -25.01
CA GLY A 449 -19.11 15.94 -25.13
C GLY A 449 -18.79 15.34 -26.49
N ASN A 450 -19.11 16.08 -27.55
CA ASN A 450 -19.00 15.71 -28.97
C ASN A 450 -20.20 14.89 -29.44
N ASP A 451 -20.02 13.68 -29.97
CA ASP A 451 -21.11 12.92 -30.59
C ASP A 451 -21.67 11.87 -29.61
N GLY A 452 -22.88 12.06 -29.10
CA GLY A 452 -23.56 11.06 -28.26
C GLY A 452 -24.58 11.62 -27.28
N TYR A 453 -25.04 10.80 -26.34
CA TYR A 453 -25.81 11.28 -25.19
C TYR A 453 -24.84 11.50 -24.04
N ASP A 454 -24.39 12.73 -23.86
CA ASP A 454 -23.35 13.02 -22.87
C ASP A 454 -23.93 13.58 -21.59
N THR A 455 -23.32 13.22 -20.46
CA THR A 455 -23.57 13.84 -19.16
C THR A 455 -22.29 14.53 -18.71
N ILE A 456 -22.35 15.85 -18.61
CA ILE A 456 -21.19 16.71 -18.34
C ILE A 456 -21.43 17.48 -17.04
N SER A 457 -20.46 17.48 -16.14
CA SER A 457 -20.43 18.30 -14.92
C SER A 457 -19.16 19.14 -14.91
N GLY A 458 -19.28 20.47 -14.89
CA GLY A 458 -18.12 21.37 -14.74
C GLY A 458 -17.54 21.37 -13.33
N ASN A 459 -18.38 21.06 -12.33
CA ASN A 459 -18.02 21.04 -10.92
C ASN A 459 -17.69 22.43 -10.35
N GLY A 460 -16.45 22.87 -10.23
CA GLY A 460 -16.11 24.15 -9.61
C GLY A 460 -15.15 24.96 -10.46
N GLY A 461 -15.43 26.25 -10.66
CA GLY A 461 -14.63 27.14 -11.50
C GLY A 461 -15.51 27.86 -12.51
N HIS A 462 -14.90 28.53 -13.49
CA HIS A 462 -15.62 29.25 -14.55
C HIS A 462 -15.52 28.48 -15.87
N ASP A 463 -16.47 27.61 -16.13
CA ASP A 463 -16.33 26.56 -17.14
C ASP A 463 -16.95 26.91 -18.50
N ILE A 464 -16.45 26.28 -19.54
CA ILE A 464 -17.05 26.24 -20.88
C ILE A 464 -17.40 24.78 -21.18
N LEU A 465 -18.69 24.46 -21.10
CA LEU A 465 -19.21 23.10 -21.28
C LEU A 465 -20.03 23.03 -22.56
N LYS A 466 -19.71 22.07 -23.42
CA LYS A 466 -20.36 21.89 -24.72
C LYS A 466 -20.82 20.46 -24.91
N GLY A 467 -22.11 20.25 -25.13
CA GLY A 467 -22.68 18.95 -25.49
C GLY A 467 -22.31 18.55 -26.92
N ASP A 468 -22.43 19.51 -27.85
CA ASP A 468 -22.25 19.33 -29.29
C ASP A 468 -23.38 18.51 -29.95
N SER A 469 -23.19 17.26 -30.37
CA SER A 469 -24.23 16.50 -31.09
C SER A 469 -24.89 15.45 -30.21
N GLY A 470 -26.19 15.58 -29.97
CA GLY A 470 -27.01 14.57 -29.31
C GLY A 470 -27.88 15.15 -28.23
N PHE A 471 -28.43 14.33 -27.34
CA PHE A 471 -29.33 14.84 -26.30
C PHE A 471 -28.57 14.90 -24.99
N ASP A 472 -28.04 16.06 -24.62
CA ASP A 472 -27.05 16.12 -23.55
C ASP A 472 -27.65 16.58 -22.22
N VAL A 473 -26.94 16.27 -21.14
CA VAL A 473 -27.21 16.74 -19.79
C VAL A 473 -25.99 17.46 -19.25
N ILE A 474 -26.09 18.76 -19.00
CA ILE A 474 -24.95 19.59 -18.61
C ILE A 474 -25.21 20.25 -17.26
N TYR A 475 -24.30 20.09 -16.32
CA TYR A 475 -24.30 20.74 -15.01
C TYR A 475 -23.14 21.73 -14.95
N GLY A 476 -23.44 23.02 -14.82
CA GLY A 476 -22.40 24.07 -14.73
C GLY A 476 -21.58 23.92 -13.46
N GLY A 477 -22.27 23.78 -12.33
CA GLY A 477 -21.63 23.65 -11.03
C GLY A 477 -21.48 25.02 -10.37
N ALA A 478 -20.34 25.25 -9.71
CA ALA A 478 -20.06 26.44 -8.93
C ALA A 478 -19.16 27.40 -9.70
N GLY A 479 -19.71 28.55 -10.09
CA GLY A 479 -18.92 29.64 -10.66
C GLY A 479 -19.71 30.44 -11.67
N SER A 480 -19.16 30.68 -12.84
CA SER A 480 -19.75 31.56 -13.86
C SER A 480 -19.45 30.96 -15.22
N ASP A 481 -20.35 30.08 -15.63
CA ASP A 481 -20.09 29.07 -16.65
C ASP A 481 -20.84 29.42 -17.94
N VAL A 482 -20.37 28.82 -19.03
CA VAL A 482 -20.97 28.88 -20.36
C VAL A 482 -21.36 27.48 -20.76
N LEU A 483 -22.65 27.21 -20.80
CA LEU A 483 -23.21 25.91 -21.16
C LEU A 483 -23.81 26.01 -22.56
N ASP A 484 -23.28 25.23 -23.50
CA ASP A 484 -23.80 25.11 -24.86
C ASP A 484 -24.25 23.68 -25.12
N GLY A 485 -25.57 23.45 -25.12
CA GLY A 485 -26.14 22.12 -25.38
C GLY A 485 -25.78 21.59 -26.77
N GLY A 486 -25.57 22.47 -27.74
CA GLY A 486 -25.27 22.08 -29.12
C GLY A 486 -26.53 21.84 -29.96
N SER A 487 -26.61 20.71 -30.66
CA SER A 487 -27.75 20.32 -31.48
C SER A 487 -28.76 19.47 -30.69
N GLU A 488 -29.93 19.20 -31.28
CA GLU A 488 -31.03 18.51 -30.61
C GLU A 488 -31.57 19.28 -29.37
N ASN A 489 -32.02 18.57 -28.32
CA ASN A 489 -32.75 19.16 -27.20
C ASN A 489 -32.08 18.76 -25.87
N ASP A 490 -31.27 19.66 -25.33
CA ASP A 490 -30.42 19.37 -24.17
C ASP A 490 -31.02 19.89 -22.88
N ASN A 491 -30.63 19.31 -21.75
CA ASN A 491 -31.01 19.79 -20.42
C ASN A 491 -29.78 20.36 -19.72
N CYS A 492 -29.83 21.63 -19.35
CA CYS A 492 -28.72 22.28 -18.68
C CYS A 492 -29.17 22.81 -17.31
N TYR A 493 -28.40 22.51 -16.27
CA TYR A 493 -28.73 22.82 -14.88
C TYR A 493 -27.60 23.60 -14.22
N ASP A 494 -27.95 24.48 -13.28
CA ASP A 494 -26.96 25.42 -12.78
C ASP A 494 -27.24 26.10 -11.42
N SER A 495 -26.16 26.62 -10.81
CA SER A 495 -26.15 27.59 -9.72
C SER A 495 -25.94 29.04 -10.25
N LYS A 496 -26.93 29.90 -10.01
CA LYS A 496 -27.07 31.32 -10.44
C LYS A 496 -25.80 32.03 -10.99
N GLU A 497 -25.98 32.60 -12.20
CA GLU A 497 -25.15 33.62 -12.92
C GLU A 497 -24.53 33.18 -14.27
N ASN A 498 -24.98 32.07 -14.86
CA ASN A 498 -24.39 31.50 -16.08
C ASN A 498 -25.07 31.87 -17.41
N ILE A 499 -24.37 31.56 -18.51
CA ILE A 499 -24.84 31.75 -19.89
C ILE A 499 -25.22 30.39 -20.49
N PHE A 500 -26.50 30.26 -20.86
CA PHE A 500 -27.01 29.08 -21.57
C PHE A 500 -27.17 29.36 -23.07
N LEU A 501 -26.67 28.43 -23.88
CA LEU A 501 -26.80 28.40 -25.33
C LEU A 501 -27.39 27.04 -25.72
N ASN A 502 -28.41 27.05 -26.58
CA ASN A 502 -29.07 25.84 -27.12
C ASN A 502 -29.67 24.85 -26.09
N CYS A 503 -29.67 25.18 -24.79
CA CYS A 503 -30.30 24.37 -23.75
C CYS A 503 -31.81 24.58 -23.64
N ASN A 504 -32.53 23.54 -23.20
CA ASN A 504 -33.87 23.69 -22.66
C ASN A 504 -33.77 24.06 -21.17
N GLU A 505 -34.48 25.12 -20.76
CA GLU A 505 -34.62 25.56 -19.36
C GLU A 505 -35.66 24.75 -18.57
#